data_AF-A0A519ZXG9-F1
#
_entry.id   AF-A0A519ZXG9-F1
#
_cell.length_a   1.000
_cell.length_b   1.000
_cell.length_c   1.000
_cell.angle_alpha   90.00
_cell.angle_beta   90.00
_cell.angle_gamma   90.00
#
_symmetry.space_group_name_H-M   'P 1'
#
loop_
_entity.id
_entity.type
_entity.pdbx_description
1 polymer ?
#
loop_
_entity_poly.entity_id
_entity_poly.type
_entity_poly.pdbx_seq_one_letter_code
_entity_poly.pdbx_strand_id
1 'polypeptide(L)'
;MDHFLARNFSEFSPESLPDFTRRVYALLATQQADFPAPVQQFFPHLVQHNWLLHYAELEGIDRALQGLSRRASPGSGMATAGQELARHYAAYEADFREFFPELQAYVAGLLA
;
A
#
# COMPACT_ATOMS: atom_id res chain seq x y z
N MET A 1 4.32 1.92 -5.91
CA MET A 1 3.08 2.69 -6.14
C MET A 1 2.38 3.02 -4.84
N ASP A 2 1.95 2.01 -4.06
CA ASP A 2 1.21 2.24 -2.79
C ASP A 2 1.92 3.17 -1.82
N HIS A 3 3.24 3.08 -1.73
CA HIS A 3 4.05 3.99 -0.92
C HIS A 3 3.88 5.46 -1.34
N PHE A 4 4.06 5.77 -2.62
CA PHE A 4 3.94 7.14 -3.13
C PHE A 4 2.50 7.65 -3.06
N LEU A 5 1.51 6.77 -3.25
CA LEU A 5 0.10 7.12 -3.07
C LEU A 5 -0.20 7.48 -1.60
N ALA A 6 0.23 6.63 -0.66
CA ALA A 6 0.05 6.91 0.77
C ALA A 6 0.82 8.15 1.21
N ARG A 7 2.07 8.32 0.73
CA ARG A 7 2.91 9.47 1.06
C ARG A 7 2.31 10.79 0.57
N ASN A 8 1.71 10.79 -0.61
CA ASN A 8 1.14 11.97 -1.26
C ASN A 8 -0.41 11.98 -1.23
N PHE A 9 -1.02 11.29 -0.26
CA PHE A 9 -2.45 10.99 -0.27
C PHE A 9 -3.37 12.23 -0.39
N SER A 10 -2.96 13.35 0.21
CA SER A 10 -3.70 14.62 0.16
C SER A 10 -3.81 15.22 -1.25
N GLU A 11 -2.95 14.80 -2.20
CA GLU A 11 -3.04 15.22 -3.60
C GLU A 11 -4.20 14.51 -4.32
N PHE A 12 -4.64 13.35 -3.82
CA PHE A 12 -5.61 12.47 -4.50
C PHE A 12 -6.93 12.29 -3.75
N SER A 13 -6.97 12.68 -2.48
CA SER A 13 -8.15 12.54 -1.62
C SER A 13 -8.34 13.77 -0.73
N PRO A 14 -9.59 14.26 -0.55
CA PRO A 14 -9.89 15.29 0.43
C PRO A 14 -9.87 14.76 1.88
N GLU A 15 -9.92 13.43 2.07
CA GLU A 15 -9.81 12.79 3.38
C GLU A 15 -8.35 12.61 3.77
N SER A 16 -8.01 12.77 5.05
CA SER A 16 -6.65 12.50 5.55
C SER A 16 -6.33 11.00 5.48
N LEU A 17 -5.07 10.62 5.24
CA LEU A 17 -4.68 9.20 5.26
C LEU A 17 -5.00 8.51 6.61
N PRO A 18 -4.77 9.13 7.78
CA PRO A 18 -5.17 8.53 9.06
C PRO A 18 -6.68 8.26 9.17
N ASP A 19 -7.53 9.16 8.68
CA ASP A 19 -8.99 8.97 8.75
C ASP A 19 -9.46 7.94 7.74
N PHE A 20 -8.90 7.98 6.52
CA PHE A 20 -9.12 6.95 5.50
C PHE A 20 -8.80 5.55 6.03
N THR A 21 -7.60 5.36 6.58
CA THR A 21 -7.17 4.04 7.07
C THR A 21 -8.01 3.55 8.23
N ARG A 22 -8.37 4.43 9.17
CA ARG A 22 -9.30 4.11 10.27
C ARG A 22 -10.66 3.67 9.76
N ARG A 23 -11.23 4.41 8.80
CA ARG A 23 -12.52 4.10 8.18
C ARG A 23 -12.48 2.77 7.43
N VAL A 24 -11.41 2.51 6.68
CA VAL A 24 -11.21 1.24 5.97
C VAL A 24 -11.09 0.08 6.95
N TYR A 25 -10.30 0.20 8.02
CA TYR A 25 -10.19 -0.86 9.03
C TYR A 25 -11.51 -1.13 9.75
N ALA A 26 -12.28 -0.08 10.08
CA ALA A 26 -13.60 -0.23 10.68
C ALA A 26 -14.55 -0.99 9.75
N LEU A 27 -14.57 -0.65 8.45
CA LEU A 27 -15.38 -1.34 7.45
C LEU A 27 -14.95 -2.80 7.28
N LEU A 28 -13.65 -3.09 7.19
CA LEU A 28 -13.15 -4.45 7.06
C LEU A 28 -13.47 -5.30 8.31
N ALA A 29 -13.46 -4.69 9.49
CA ALA A 29 -13.83 -5.38 10.73
C ALA A 29 -15.29 -5.83 10.74
N THR A 30 -16.22 -5.11 10.10
CA THR A 30 -17.64 -5.54 10.03
C THR A 30 -17.83 -6.81 9.21
N GLN A 31 -16.91 -7.08 8.27
CA GLN A 31 -16.94 -8.24 7.37
C GLN A 31 -15.91 -9.31 7.76
N GLN A 32 -15.28 -9.20 8.93
CA GLN A 32 -14.16 -10.08 9.31
C GLN A 32 -14.54 -11.58 9.30
N ALA A 33 -15.80 -11.90 9.60
CA ALA A 33 -16.30 -13.28 9.57
C ALA A 33 -16.27 -13.91 8.16
N ASP A 34 -16.32 -13.10 7.11
CA ASP A 34 -16.32 -13.54 5.71
C ASP A 34 -14.90 -13.78 5.17
N PHE A 35 -13.86 -13.36 5.91
CA PHE A 35 -12.49 -13.54 5.47
C PHE A 35 -12.09 -15.01 5.46
N PRO A 36 -11.21 -15.45 4.55
CA PRO A 36 -10.54 -16.75 4.68
C PRO A 36 -9.83 -16.85 6.04
N ALA A 37 -9.82 -18.05 6.65
CA ALA A 37 -9.25 -18.24 7.99
C ALA A 37 -7.82 -17.67 8.19
N PRO A 38 -6.88 -17.77 7.23
CA PRO A 38 -5.56 -17.14 7.37
C PRO A 38 -5.62 -15.62 7.50
N VAL A 39 -6.56 -14.98 6.79
CA VAL A 39 -6.76 -13.53 6.82
C VAL A 39 -7.44 -13.11 8.12
N GLN A 40 -8.40 -13.90 8.64
CA GLN A 40 -9.01 -13.65 9.96
C GLN A 40 -7.97 -13.59 11.08
N GLN A 41 -6.99 -14.51 11.06
CA GLN A 41 -5.91 -14.56 12.06
C GLN A 41 -4.93 -13.39 11.91
N PHE A 42 -4.68 -12.96 10.68
CA PHE A 42 -3.71 -11.91 10.38
C PHE A 42 -4.29 -10.48 10.51
N PHE A 43 -5.60 -10.31 10.28
CA PHE A 43 -6.26 -9.01 10.27
C PHE A 43 -6.08 -8.19 11.55
N PRO A 44 -6.16 -8.75 12.77
CA PRO A 44 -5.87 -7.99 14.00
C PRO A 44 -4.48 -7.34 13.99
N HIS A 45 -3.46 -8.01 13.43
CA HIS A 45 -2.12 -7.47 13.32
C HIS A 45 -2.02 -6.32 12.30
N LEU A 46 -2.74 -6.42 11.17
CA LEU A 46 -2.84 -5.34 10.19
C LEU A 46 -3.37 -4.05 10.82
N VAL A 47 -4.43 -4.18 11.63
CA VAL A 47 -5.09 -3.07 12.32
C VAL A 47 -4.21 -2.54 13.45
N GLN A 48 -3.73 -3.41 14.35
CA GLN A 48 -2.92 -3.02 15.50
C GLN A 48 -1.68 -2.21 15.09
N HIS A 49 -1.07 -2.60 13.98
CA HIS A 49 0.13 -1.95 13.48
C HIS A 49 -0.17 -0.94 12.38
N ASN A 50 -1.43 -0.54 12.14
CA ASN A 50 -1.82 0.47 11.13
C ASN A 50 -1.05 0.35 9.80
N TRP A 51 -0.98 -0.86 9.24
CA TRP A 51 -0.13 -1.14 8.08
C TRP A 51 -0.39 -0.17 6.93
N LEU A 52 -1.66 0.09 6.58
CA LEU A 52 -2.05 0.99 5.49
C LEU A 52 -1.52 2.41 5.69
N LEU A 53 -1.42 2.88 6.94
CA LEU A 53 -0.87 4.19 7.26
C LEU A 53 0.64 4.20 7.04
N HIS A 54 1.34 3.16 7.53
CA HIS A 54 2.79 3.06 7.40
C HIS A 54 3.27 2.83 5.98
N TYR A 55 2.40 2.52 5.01
CA TYR A 55 2.81 2.59 3.60
C TYR A 55 3.34 3.98 3.23
N ALA A 56 2.95 5.06 3.91
CA ALA A 56 3.52 6.40 3.69
C ALA A 56 4.98 6.55 4.13
N GLU A 57 5.54 5.58 4.86
CA GLU A 57 6.89 5.59 5.41
C GLU A 57 7.77 4.55 4.69
N LEU A 58 9.04 4.90 4.44
CA LEU A 58 10.00 3.98 3.81
C LEU A 58 10.16 2.68 4.60
N GLU A 59 10.19 2.77 5.93
CA GLU A 59 10.30 1.62 6.83
C GLU A 59 9.03 0.74 6.81
N GLY A 60 7.87 1.33 6.57
CA GLY A 60 6.62 0.59 6.45
C GLY A 60 6.54 -0.19 5.14
N ILE A 61 6.88 0.44 4.02
CA ILE A 61 6.92 -0.25 2.73
C ILE A 61 8.03 -1.31 2.69
N ASP A 62 9.20 -1.06 3.27
CA ASP A 62 10.27 -2.07 3.34
C ASP A 62 9.83 -3.31 4.13
N ARG A 63 9.17 -3.13 5.28
CA ARG A 63 8.58 -4.26 6.04
C ARG A 63 7.56 -5.05 5.22
N ALA A 64 6.71 -4.37 4.45
CA ALA A 64 5.74 -5.04 3.59
C ALA A 64 6.45 -5.85 2.48
N LEU A 65 7.47 -5.28 1.83
CA LEU A 65 8.27 -5.95 0.81
C LEU A 65 9.04 -7.15 1.37
N GLN A 66 9.59 -7.04 2.59
CA GLN A 66 10.20 -8.17 3.29
C GLN A 66 9.18 -9.27 3.61
N GLY A 67 7.94 -8.92 3.95
CA GLY A 67 6.86 -9.89 4.13
C GLY A 67 6.52 -10.63 2.83
N LEU A 68 6.51 -9.91 1.71
CA LEU A 68 6.30 -10.46 0.37
C LEU A 68 7.45 -11.35 -0.08
N SER A 69 8.69 -10.99 0.23
CA SER A 69 9.88 -11.74 -0.18
C SER A 69 9.89 -13.18 0.36
N ARG A 70 9.33 -13.39 1.57
CA ARG A 70 9.17 -14.73 2.17
C ARG A 70 8.28 -15.67 1.35
N ARG A 71 7.37 -15.11 0.54
CA ARG A 71 6.45 -15.86 -0.34
C ARG A 71 6.90 -15.85 -1.80
N ALA A 72 7.94 -15.08 -2.13
CA ALA A 72 8.43 -14.93 -3.49
C ALA A 72 9.36 -16.08 -3.87
N SER A 73 9.44 -16.35 -5.18
CA SER A 73 10.39 -17.33 -5.70
C SER A 73 11.83 -16.92 -5.37
N PRO A 74 12.73 -17.89 -5.08
CA PRO A 74 14.15 -17.62 -4.94
C PRO A 74 14.68 -16.86 -6.17
N GLY A 75 15.51 -15.83 -5.94
CA GLY A 75 16.08 -15.01 -7.01
C GLY A 75 15.18 -13.89 -7.56
N SER A 76 13.97 -13.69 -7.01
CA SER A 76 13.05 -12.62 -7.44
C SER A 76 13.53 -11.19 -7.18
N GLY A 77 14.63 -10.98 -6.44
CA GLY A 77 15.08 -9.66 -6.00
C GLY A 77 14.22 -9.02 -4.91
N MET A 78 13.11 -9.66 -4.49
CA MET A 78 12.16 -9.08 -3.54
C MET A 78 12.78 -8.82 -2.16
N ALA A 79 13.79 -9.59 -1.77
CA ALA A 79 14.49 -9.41 -0.49
C ALA A 79 15.23 -8.06 -0.38
N THR A 80 15.62 -7.46 -1.51
CA THR A 80 16.34 -6.18 -1.58
C THR A 80 15.48 -5.05 -2.15
N ALA A 81 14.19 -5.30 -2.42
CA ALA A 81 13.32 -4.34 -3.09
C ALA A 81 13.18 -3.01 -2.35
N GLY A 82 13.14 -3.01 -1.01
CA GLY A 82 13.09 -1.76 -0.25
C GLY A 82 14.39 -0.97 -0.31
N GLN A 83 15.54 -1.64 -0.41
CA GLN A 83 16.84 -0.97 -0.59
C GLN A 83 16.93 -0.32 -1.98
N GLU A 84 16.46 -1.04 -3.01
CA GLU A 84 16.41 -0.50 -4.38
C GLU A 84 15.44 0.68 -4.48
N LEU A 85 14.27 0.59 -3.83
CA LEU A 85 13.33 1.71 -3.72
C LEU A 85 13.99 2.93 -3.07
N ALA A 86 14.71 2.76 -1.97
CA ALA A 86 15.39 3.85 -1.30
C ALA A 86 16.52 4.44 -2.16
N ARG A 87 17.27 3.60 -2.88
CA ARG A 87 18.36 4.00 -3.76
C ARG A 87 17.89 4.83 -4.95
N HIS A 88 16.75 4.47 -5.52
CA HIS A 88 16.18 5.08 -6.73
C HIS A 88 14.89 5.85 -6.45
N TYR A 89 14.73 6.33 -5.21
CA TYR A 89 13.47 6.88 -4.71
C TYR A 89 12.89 7.97 -5.61
N ALA A 90 13.70 8.96 -6.00
CA ALA A 90 13.27 10.08 -6.84
C ALA A 90 12.83 9.63 -8.24
N ALA A 91 13.50 8.62 -8.82
CA ALA A 91 13.12 8.09 -10.14
C ALA A 91 11.77 7.36 -10.05
N TYR A 92 11.59 6.49 -9.06
CA TYR A 92 10.31 5.81 -8.86
C TYR A 92 9.16 6.77 -8.49
N GLU A 93 9.45 7.86 -7.78
CA GLU A 93 8.45 8.89 -7.50
C GLU A 93 8.05 9.64 -8.79
N ALA A 94 9.02 9.98 -9.64
CA ALA A 94 8.75 10.61 -10.93
C ALA A 94 7.87 9.70 -11.81
N ASP A 95 8.24 8.43 -11.94
CA ASP A 95 7.45 7.43 -12.68
C ASP A 95 6.02 7.32 -12.12
N PHE A 96 5.86 7.33 -10.80
CA PHE A 96 4.53 7.31 -10.17
C PHE A 96 3.73 8.56 -10.49
N ARG A 97 4.35 9.76 -10.42
CA ARG A 97 3.68 11.04 -10.69
C ARG A 97 3.30 11.20 -12.16
N GLU A 98 4.00 10.55 -13.08
CA GLU A 98 3.65 10.47 -14.49
C GLU A 98 2.49 9.48 -14.71
N PHE A 99 2.62 8.26 -14.21
CA PHE A 99 1.69 7.17 -14.53
C PHE A 99 0.34 7.23 -13.78
N PHE A 100 0.33 7.64 -12.51
CA PHE A 100 -0.89 7.54 -11.69
C PHE A 100 -2.07 8.40 -12.21
N PRO A 101 -1.85 9.65 -12.66
CA PRO A 101 -2.91 10.44 -13.31
C PRO A 101 -3.46 9.79 -14.58
N GLU A 102 -2.62 9.14 -15.39
CA GLU A 102 -3.06 8.41 -16.59
C GLU A 102 -3.97 7.23 -16.21
N LEU A 103 -3.59 6.49 -15.17
CA LEU A 103 -4.42 5.41 -14.62
C LEU A 103 -5.77 5.93 -14.13
N GLN A 104 -5.80 7.05 -13.41
CA GLN A 104 -7.05 7.67 -12.94
C GLN A 104 -7.95 8.06 -14.12
N ALA A 105 -7.38 8.70 -15.15
CA ALA A 105 -8.12 9.09 -16.36
C ALA A 105 -8.68 7.88 -17.11
N TYR A 106 -7.87 6.83 -17.26
CA TYR A 106 -8.30 5.58 -17.90
C TYR A 106 -9.47 4.93 -17.16
N VAL A 107 -9.37 4.77 -15.83
CA VAL A 107 -10.44 4.16 -15.02
C VAL A 107 -11.70 5.03 -15.03
N ALA A 108 -11.58 6.35 -14.96
CA ALA A 108 -12.73 7.25 -15.06
C ALA A 108 -13.47 7.10 -16.41
N GLY A 109 -12.74 6.89 -17.50
CA GLY A 109 -13.31 6.62 -18.83
C GLY A 109 -14.04 5.27 -18.95
N LEU A 110 -13.72 4.28 -18.12
CA LEU A 110 -14.44 2.99 -18.10
C LEU A 110 -15.77 3.04 -17.33
N LEU A 111 -15.95 4.05 -16.48
CA LEU A 111 -17.15 4.24 -15.67
C LEU A 111 -18.17 5.19 -16.32
N ALA A 112 -17.82 5.78 -17.46
CA ALA A 112 -18.65 6.64 -18.30
C ALA A 112 -19.41 5.81 -19.34
#